data_AF-A0A6A0H0B3-F1
#
_entry.id   AF-A0A6A0H0B3-F1
#
_cell.length_a   1.000
_cell.length_b   1.000
_cell.length_c   1.000
_cell.angle_alpha   90.00
_cell.angle_beta   90.00
_cell.angle_gamma   90.00
#
_symmetry.space_group_name_H-M   'P 1'
#
loop_
_entity.id
_entity.type
_entity.pdbx_description
1 polymer ?
#
loop_
_entity_poly.entity_id
_entity_poly.type
_entity_poly.pdbx_seq_one_letter_code
_entity_poly.pdbx_strand_id
1 'polypeptide(L)'
;MLREAVAAAALLLLSAAVFNKVGPVQGEAPACNQTELPCNNATCRCSSTDVPGGFELKNTPQFVVLSFDDAVTVSNFPFYEKLSKNVNPNGCEIKMTFFVCHESLDYTLVHKLYRMGHEISTHSVSHKSDVVNYWRNMTKEMWTNEITDMKTMLINYGKIPADEIVGFRVPFLEVGGNLMYEVLLENGFKYDCSWPSLKYTPWYTEFGGEPLGTLWPYTLDYMSIQDQTVGTKPTDSFPNMWVNPMTDMQDNRGVECPMLDQCVSAEDELETSAEAVLDLLRRNFNTHFYGDRAPFGLYTHHSWFLTDTLNNVTVRHDGFQMFLDYLKSFPQVYIVNVHQLIQWVQNPVDVANIAEFGPLQCGNMLPDMCAEADNINCVYNESLPIDQSQVYMKICEGPCPAAYPWTGNPDGVKGMANFTPEKIRKI
;
A
#
# COMPACT_ATOMS: atom_id res chain seq x y z
N MET A 1 -45.35 -40.09 25.42
CA MET A 1 -45.25 -39.35 24.15
C MET A 1 -44.92 -37.91 24.49
N LEU A 2 -43.81 -37.41 23.94
CA LEU A 2 -43.26 -36.04 24.04
C LEU A 2 -42.78 -35.61 25.45
N ARG A 3 -41.65 -34.92 25.63
CA ARG A 3 -40.47 -34.58 24.82
C ARG A 3 -39.46 -34.05 25.84
N GLU A 4 -38.21 -34.52 25.78
CA GLU A 4 -37.11 -33.99 26.58
C GLU A 4 -36.76 -32.57 26.10
N ALA A 5 -36.66 -31.62 27.03
CA ALA A 5 -36.17 -30.27 26.77
C ALA A 5 -34.73 -30.17 27.29
N VAL A 6 -33.77 -30.24 26.37
CA VAL A 6 -32.37 -29.92 26.62
C VAL A 6 -32.25 -28.40 26.73
N ALA A 7 -31.84 -27.91 27.90
CA ALA A 7 -31.48 -26.51 28.09
C ALA A 7 -30.09 -26.25 27.48
N ALA A 8 -30.05 -25.55 26.35
CA ALA A 8 -28.82 -25.00 25.80
C ALA A 8 -28.58 -23.62 26.43
N ALA A 9 -27.58 -23.52 27.30
CA ALA A 9 -27.07 -22.25 27.79
C ALA A 9 -26.23 -21.61 26.67
N ALA A 10 -26.74 -20.52 26.08
CA ALA A 10 -25.96 -19.69 25.18
C ALA A 10 -25.01 -18.83 26.00
N LEU A 11 -23.70 -19.12 25.95
CA LEU A 11 -22.68 -18.18 26.40
C LEU A 11 -22.63 -17.03 25.37
N LEU A 12 -23.20 -15.89 25.74
CA LEU A 12 -22.92 -14.61 25.11
C LEU A 12 -21.49 -14.21 25.48
N LEU A 13 -20.54 -14.49 24.59
CA LEU A 13 -19.25 -13.82 24.58
C LEU A 13 -19.49 -12.38 24.12
N LEU A 14 -19.61 -11.47 25.08
CA LEU A 14 -19.46 -10.04 24.85
C LEU A 14 -17.99 -9.81 24.46
N SER A 15 -17.71 -9.74 23.16
CA SER A 15 -16.50 -9.09 22.67
C SER A 15 -16.60 -7.61 23.02
N ALA A 16 -15.93 -7.21 24.09
CA ALA A 16 -15.65 -5.80 24.32
C ALA A 16 -14.72 -5.35 23.20
N ALA A 17 -15.28 -4.67 22.20
CA ALA A 17 -14.48 -3.92 21.25
C ALA A 17 -13.65 -2.91 22.04
N VAL A 18 -12.34 -3.17 22.16
CA VAL A 18 -11.39 -2.16 22.61
C VAL A 18 -11.35 -1.13 21.49
N PHE A 19 -12.17 -0.08 21.63
CA PHE A 19 -11.94 1.14 20.88
C PHE A 19 -10.60 1.69 21.34
N ASN A 20 -9.53 1.41 20.57
CA ASN A 20 -8.27 2.14 20.69
C ASN A 20 -8.63 3.61 20.47
N LYS A 21 -8.68 4.39 21.55
CA LYS A 21 -8.79 5.85 21.46
C LYS A 21 -7.55 6.33 20.72
N VAL A 22 -7.72 6.73 19.47
CA VAL A 22 -6.72 7.48 18.72
C VAL A 22 -6.44 8.76 19.52
N GLY A 23 -5.19 8.97 19.93
CA GLY A 23 -4.78 10.19 20.63
C GLY A 23 -4.95 11.41 19.70
N PRO A 24 -5.23 12.60 20.24
CA PRO A 24 -5.28 13.81 19.41
C PRO A 24 -3.91 14.06 18.76
N VAL A 25 -3.89 14.66 17.57
CA VAL A 25 -2.67 15.23 16.97
C VAL A 25 -2.04 16.17 17.99
N GLN A 26 -0.79 15.93 18.33
CA GLN A 26 -0.02 16.83 19.18
C GLN A 26 0.87 17.67 18.25
N GLY A 27 1.32 18.85 18.69
CA GLY A 27 2.21 19.70 17.88
C GLY A 27 3.55 19.01 17.60
N GLU A 28 4.62 19.81 17.44
CA GLU A 28 5.95 19.29 17.11
C GLU A 28 6.33 18.04 17.92
N ALA A 29 6.64 16.96 17.21
CA ALA A 29 6.90 15.67 17.81
C ALA A 29 8.21 15.71 18.62
N PRO A 30 8.23 15.17 19.85
CA PRO A 30 9.47 15.07 20.60
C PRO A 30 10.42 14.06 19.93
N ALA A 31 11.72 14.21 20.19
CA ALA A 31 12.68 13.15 19.87
C ALA A 31 12.30 11.87 20.62
N CYS A 32 12.47 10.72 19.96
CA CYS A 32 12.19 9.43 20.59
C CYS A 32 13.02 9.23 21.86
N ASN A 33 12.34 9.07 23.01
CA ASN A 33 12.98 8.76 24.28
C ASN A 33 12.44 7.44 24.87
N GLN A 34 13.19 6.35 24.64
CA GLN A 34 12.85 5.00 25.13
C GLN A 34 12.93 4.85 26.66
N THR A 35 13.53 5.80 27.39
CA THR A 35 13.75 5.68 28.85
C THR A 35 12.58 6.19 29.69
N GLU A 36 11.90 7.23 29.24
CA GLU A 36 10.78 7.85 29.98
C GLU A 36 9.42 7.31 29.53
N LEU A 37 9.27 7.03 28.23
CA LEU A 37 8.07 6.49 27.60
C LEU A 37 8.47 5.43 26.55
N PRO A 38 8.51 4.14 26.93
CA PRO A 38 8.91 3.08 26.01
C PRO A 38 8.00 3.01 24.78
N CYS A 39 8.59 3.22 23.60
CA CYS A 39 7.92 3.18 22.31
C CYS A 39 8.48 2.02 21.49
N ASN A 40 8.16 0.81 21.96
CA ASN A 40 8.52 -0.45 21.32
C ASN A 40 7.44 -1.51 21.66
N ASN A 41 6.21 -1.23 21.27
CA ASN A 41 5.04 -2.09 21.51
C ASN A 41 4.12 -2.09 20.29
N ALA A 42 3.00 -2.81 20.37
CA ALA A 42 2.05 -2.97 19.26
C ALA A 42 1.40 -1.68 18.74
N THR A 43 1.55 -0.54 19.43
CA THR A 43 0.93 0.74 19.05
C THR A 43 1.92 1.89 18.88
N CYS A 44 3.19 1.69 19.25
CA CYS A 44 4.22 2.72 19.20
C CYS A 44 5.56 2.09 18.88
N ARG A 45 6.21 2.60 17.84
CA ARG A 45 7.59 2.24 17.49
C ARG A 45 8.32 3.44 16.92
N CYS A 46 9.47 3.78 17.48
CA CYS A 46 10.30 4.84 16.90
C CYS A 46 10.91 4.42 15.56
N SER A 47 11.14 5.39 14.67
CA SER A 47 11.92 5.19 13.46
C SER A 47 13.33 4.70 13.85
N SER A 48 13.64 3.46 13.49
CA SER A 48 14.89 2.78 13.83
C SER A 48 15.21 1.72 12.78
N THR A 49 16.49 1.39 12.68
CA THR A 49 17.02 0.28 11.87
C THR A 49 17.06 -1.03 12.66
N ASP A 50 16.78 -0.98 13.96
CA ASP A 50 16.71 -2.17 14.81
C ASP A 50 15.59 -3.12 14.36
N VAL A 51 15.81 -4.42 14.49
CA VAL A 51 14.78 -5.43 14.19
C VAL A 51 13.65 -5.36 15.24
N PRO A 52 12.36 -5.31 14.84
CA PRO A 52 11.24 -5.44 15.76
C PRO A 52 11.33 -6.73 16.59
N GLY A 53 11.15 -6.61 17.90
CA GLY A 53 11.29 -7.74 18.83
C GLY A 53 12.75 -8.08 19.21
N GLY A 54 13.75 -7.44 18.58
CA GLY A 54 15.17 -7.64 18.92
C GLY A 54 15.71 -9.02 18.56
N PHE A 55 15.14 -9.68 17.55
CA PHE A 55 15.59 -10.98 17.09
C PHE A 55 16.98 -10.93 16.46
N GLU A 56 17.75 -12.01 16.62
CA GLU A 56 18.94 -12.24 15.82
C GLU A 56 18.56 -12.47 14.35
N LEU A 57 19.44 -12.09 13.42
CA LEU A 57 19.18 -12.19 11.97
C LEU A 57 18.60 -13.53 11.50
N LYS A 58 19.14 -14.64 12.01
CA LYS A 58 18.72 -16.01 11.65
C LYS A 58 17.28 -16.35 12.06
N ASN A 59 16.75 -15.62 13.04
CA ASN A 59 15.41 -15.78 13.61
C ASN A 59 14.43 -14.73 13.06
N THR A 60 14.93 -13.76 12.29
CA THR A 60 14.11 -12.70 11.67
C THR A 60 13.63 -13.16 10.30
N PRO A 61 12.31 -13.17 10.04
CA PRO A 61 11.79 -13.39 8.70
C PRO A 61 12.24 -12.27 7.76
N GLN A 62 12.48 -12.59 6.48
CA GLN A 62 12.62 -11.55 5.46
C GLN A 62 11.25 -11.33 4.81
N PHE A 63 10.74 -10.11 4.90
CA PHE A 63 9.55 -9.73 4.17
C PHE A 63 9.91 -9.14 2.82
N VAL A 64 9.18 -9.54 1.79
CA VAL A 64 9.15 -8.86 0.49
C VAL A 64 7.75 -8.27 0.34
N VAL A 65 7.66 -6.96 0.19
CA VAL A 65 6.39 -6.25 0.13
C VAL A 65 6.13 -5.84 -1.31
N LEU A 66 5.15 -6.46 -1.95
CA LEU A 66 4.81 -6.17 -3.33
C LEU A 66 3.55 -5.31 -3.41
N SER A 67 3.64 -4.16 -4.07
CA SER A 67 2.49 -3.31 -4.34
C SER A 67 2.35 -2.89 -5.81
N PHE A 68 1.11 -2.64 -6.19
CA PHE A 68 0.74 -2.06 -7.48
C PHE A 68 -0.07 -0.80 -7.27
N ASP A 69 0.33 0.26 -7.94
CA ASP A 69 -0.35 1.55 -7.88
C ASP A 69 -1.26 1.72 -9.12
N ASP A 70 -2.21 2.65 -9.01
CA ASP A 70 -3.22 3.01 -10.01
C ASP A 70 -4.36 2.01 -10.25
N ALA A 71 -5.12 2.24 -11.31
CA ALA A 71 -6.36 1.56 -11.60
C ALA A 71 -6.18 0.06 -11.90
N VAL A 72 -6.93 -0.77 -11.19
CA VAL A 72 -7.20 -2.16 -11.59
C VAL A 72 -8.25 -2.16 -12.69
N THR A 73 -7.92 -2.80 -13.81
CA THR A 73 -8.74 -2.85 -15.01
C THR A 73 -8.75 -4.25 -15.60
N VAL A 74 -9.60 -4.47 -16.60
CA VAL A 74 -9.65 -5.74 -17.33
C VAL A 74 -8.33 -6.13 -18.03
N SER A 75 -7.43 -5.17 -18.28
CA SER A 75 -6.17 -5.44 -18.97
C SER A 75 -5.08 -5.95 -18.03
N ASN A 76 -5.05 -5.49 -16.78
CA ASN A 76 -4.02 -5.84 -15.81
C ASN A 76 -4.44 -6.92 -14.81
N PHE A 77 -5.75 -7.11 -14.58
CA PHE A 77 -6.24 -8.12 -13.64
C PHE A 77 -5.74 -9.55 -13.92
N PRO A 78 -5.67 -10.05 -15.16
CA PRO A 78 -5.16 -11.41 -15.43
C PRO A 78 -3.72 -11.62 -14.98
N PHE A 79 -2.89 -10.56 -15.06
CA PHE A 79 -1.51 -10.61 -14.56
C PHE A 79 -1.49 -10.76 -13.04
N TYR A 80 -2.28 -9.95 -12.32
CA TYR A 80 -2.37 -10.02 -10.85
C TYR A 80 -2.88 -11.39 -10.39
N GLU A 81 -3.90 -11.93 -11.05
CA GLU A 81 -4.45 -13.25 -10.73
C GLU A 81 -3.40 -14.35 -10.90
N LYS A 82 -2.63 -14.33 -12.00
CA LYS A 82 -1.53 -15.28 -12.22
C LYS A 82 -0.42 -15.11 -11.18
N LEU A 83 -0.01 -13.87 -10.90
CA LEU A 83 1.07 -13.57 -9.97
C LEU A 83 0.75 -14.02 -8.54
N SER A 84 -0.50 -13.85 -8.11
CA SER A 84 -0.99 -14.28 -6.79
C SER A 84 -0.84 -15.78 -6.51
N LYS A 85 -0.69 -16.62 -7.55
CA LYS A 85 -0.54 -18.08 -7.41
C LYS A 85 0.83 -18.54 -6.93
N ASN A 86 1.79 -17.63 -6.80
CA ASN A 86 3.02 -17.93 -6.07
C ASN A 86 2.70 -18.17 -4.59
N VAL A 87 3.50 -19.00 -3.91
CA VAL A 87 3.24 -19.41 -2.52
C VAL A 87 4.41 -19.09 -1.61
N ASN A 88 4.08 -18.69 -0.38
CA ASN A 88 5.01 -18.55 0.72
C ASN A 88 5.39 -19.93 1.32
N PRO A 89 6.44 -20.02 2.16
CA PRO A 89 6.89 -21.28 2.75
C PRO A 89 5.84 -22.01 3.60
N ASN A 90 4.83 -21.29 4.12
CA ASN A 90 3.69 -21.86 4.83
C ASN A 90 2.61 -22.46 3.90
N GLY A 91 2.82 -22.44 2.58
CA GLY A 91 1.90 -22.95 1.58
C GLY A 91 0.79 -21.99 1.16
N CYS A 92 0.74 -20.78 1.74
CA CYS A 92 -0.27 -19.79 1.40
C CYS A 92 0.12 -19.00 0.15
N GLU A 93 -0.86 -18.67 -0.68
CA GLU A 93 -0.69 -17.74 -1.80
C GLU A 93 -0.16 -16.39 -1.29
N ILE A 94 0.78 -15.79 -2.04
CA ILE A 94 1.35 -14.48 -1.70
C ILE A 94 0.27 -13.41 -1.66
N LYS A 95 0.43 -12.42 -0.78
CA LYS A 95 -0.46 -11.27 -0.70
C LYS A 95 0.29 -10.02 -1.16
N MET A 96 -0.46 -9.12 -1.80
CA MET A 96 0.02 -7.91 -2.45
C MET A 96 -0.87 -6.76 -1.99
N THR A 97 -0.37 -5.54 -2.15
CA THR A 97 -1.10 -4.31 -1.82
C THR A 97 -1.46 -3.57 -3.10
N PHE A 98 -2.71 -3.16 -3.25
CA PHE A 98 -3.16 -2.36 -4.39
C PHE A 98 -3.52 -0.97 -3.91
N PHE A 99 -2.71 0.03 -4.27
CA PHE A 99 -3.00 1.44 -4.01
C PHE A 99 -3.77 1.98 -5.21
N VAL A 100 -5.11 1.98 -5.13
CA VAL A 100 -5.97 2.27 -6.28
C VAL A 100 -6.45 3.72 -6.29
N CYS A 101 -6.46 4.32 -7.48
CA CYS A 101 -7.08 5.61 -7.77
C CYS A 101 -8.39 5.42 -8.56
N HIS A 102 -9.25 6.44 -8.60
CA HIS A 102 -10.63 6.28 -9.11
C HIS A 102 -10.72 6.17 -10.63
N GLU A 103 -9.98 6.99 -11.37
CA GLU A 103 -10.11 7.06 -12.83
C GLU A 103 -9.85 5.70 -13.49
N SER A 104 -10.79 5.25 -14.33
CA SER A 104 -10.73 3.95 -15.04
C SER A 104 -10.78 2.69 -14.15
N LEU A 105 -11.00 2.82 -12.84
CA LEU A 105 -11.06 1.69 -11.92
C LEU A 105 -12.28 0.79 -12.18
N ASP A 106 -12.04 -0.53 -12.27
CA ASP A 106 -13.10 -1.54 -12.27
C ASP A 106 -13.33 -2.04 -10.84
N TYR A 107 -14.28 -1.45 -10.12
CA TYR A 107 -14.55 -1.77 -8.71
C TYR A 107 -14.90 -3.26 -8.50
N THR A 108 -15.44 -3.93 -9.52
CA THR A 108 -15.77 -5.36 -9.43
C THR A 108 -14.52 -6.23 -9.38
N LEU A 109 -13.47 -5.84 -10.11
CA LEU A 109 -12.17 -6.52 -10.11
C LEU A 109 -11.39 -6.21 -8.84
N VAL A 110 -11.49 -4.98 -8.33
CA VAL A 110 -10.91 -4.61 -7.03
C VAL A 110 -11.53 -5.46 -5.91
N HIS A 111 -12.86 -5.62 -5.89
CA HIS A 111 -13.53 -6.53 -4.95
C HIS A 111 -13.03 -7.97 -5.08
N LYS A 112 -12.82 -8.45 -6.31
CA LYS A 112 -12.26 -9.79 -6.53
C LYS A 112 -10.85 -9.93 -5.95
N LEU A 113 -9.97 -8.92 -6.10
CA LEU A 113 -8.64 -8.91 -5.47
C LEU A 113 -8.74 -8.91 -3.93
N TYR A 114 -9.64 -8.10 -3.36
CA TYR A 114 -9.95 -8.11 -1.92
C TYR A 114 -10.35 -9.52 -1.46
N ARG A 115 -11.25 -10.18 -2.20
CA ARG A 115 -11.69 -11.55 -1.88
C ARG A 115 -10.59 -12.59 -1.92
N MET A 116 -9.57 -12.38 -2.75
CA MET A 116 -8.37 -13.21 -2.80
C MET A 116 -7.43 -12.96 -1.60
N GLY A 117 -7.79 -12.05 -0.70
CA GLY A 117 -7.02 -11.68 0.49
C GLY A 117 -5.93 -10.64 0.21
N HIS A 118 -5.90 -10.05 -0.98
CA HIS A 118 -5.02 -8.92 -1.24
C HIS A 118 -5.51 -7.68 -0.49
N GLU A 119 -4.59 -6.82 -0.14
CA GLU A 119 -4.92 -5.56 0.50
C GLU A 119 -5.33 -4.53 -0.54
N ILE A 120 -6.45 -3.83 -0.29
CA ILE A 120 -6.89 -2.71 -1.11
C ILE A 120 -6.76 -1.43 -0.29
N SER A 121 -5.92 -0.52 -0.78
CA SER A 121 -5.56 0.76 -0.17
C SER A 121 -5.85 1.90 -1.13
N THR A 122 -5.89 3.13 -0.61
CA THR A 122 -6.26 4.31 -1.41
C THR A 122 -5.04 5.00 -2.03
N HIS A 123 -5.22 5.50 -3.26
CA HIS A 123 -4.21 6.27 -4.00
C HIS A 123 -4.79 7.57 -4.58
N SER A 124 -5.56 8.28 -3.75
CA SER A 124 -6.38 9.44 -4.11
C SER A 124 -7.57 9.14 -5.04
N VAL A 125 -8.46 10.12 -5.22
CA VAL A 125 -9.50 10.04 -6.24
C VAL A 125 -8.91 10.43 -7.59
N SER A 126 -8.29 11.61 -7.68
CA SER A 126 -8.02 12.22 -8.98
C SER A 126 -6.70 11.84 -9.63
N HIS A 127 -5.71 11.44 -8.82
CA HIS A 127 -4.32 11.26 -9.26
C HIS A 127 -3.83 12.44 -10.15
N LYS A 128 -4.23 13.68 -9.83
CA LYS A 128 -3.99 14.85 -10.68
C LYS A 128 -2.50 15.07 -10.94
N SER A 129 -2.08 15.16 -12.20
CA SER A 129 -0.66 15.26 -12.57
C SER A 129 0.06 16.56 -12.16
N ASP A 130 -0.69 17.60 -11.75
CA ASP A 130 -0.12 18.89 -11.35
C ASP A 130 0.45 18.88 -9.92
N VAL A 131 1.61 18.26 -9.74
CA VAL A 131 2.34 18.19 -8.46
C VAL A 131 2.58 19.58 -7.85
N VAL A 132 3.03 20.53 -8.68
CA VAL A 132 3.49 21.83 -8.20
C VAL A 132 2.34 22.71 -7.71
N ASN A 133 1.23 22.78 -8.45
CA ASN A 133 0.15 23.69 -8.09
C ASN A 133 -0.97 23.01 -7.32
N TYR A 134 -1.13 21.68 -7.42
CA TYR A 134 -2.14 20.93 -6.71
C TYR A 134 -1.59 20.31 -5.42
N TRP A 135 -0.79 19.24 -5.52
CA TRP A 135 -0.35 18.44 -4.38
C TRP A 135 0.43 19.23 -3.33
N ARG A 136 1.34 20.12 -3.75
CA ARG A 136 2.12 20.98 -2.84
C ARG A 136 1.33 22.09 -2.15
N ASN A 137 0.15 22.44 -2.66
CA ASN A 137 -0.68 23.54 -2.14
C ASN A 137 -2.03 23.05 -1.60
N MET A 138 -2.16 21.76 -1.32
CA MET A 138 -3.41 21.19 -0.83
C MET A 138 -3.80 21.75 0.52
N THR A 139 -5.08 22.13 0.65
CA THR A 139 -5.70 22.42 1.94
C THR A 139 -6.11 21.12 2.63
N LYS A 140 -6.44 21.19 3.93
CA LYS A 140 -7.00 20.04 4.67
C LYS A 140 -8.24 19.47 3.99
N GLU A 141 -9.11 20.32 3.45
CA GLU A 141 -10.32 19.91 2.71
C GLU A 141 -9.95 19.16 1.42
N MET A 142 -8.98 19.66 0.65
CA MET A 142 -8.53 18.97 -0.56
C MET A 142 -7.93 17.59 -0.23
N TRP A 143 -7.12 17.50 0.83
CA TRP A 143 -6.59 16.21 1.32
C TRP A 143 -7.71 15.28 1.75
N THR A 144 -8.70 15.80 2.49
CA THR A 144 -9.85 15.02 2.94
C THR A 144 -10.62 14.46 1.76
N ASN A 145 -10.89 15.29 0.75
CA ASN A 145 -11.60 14.86 -0.45
C ASN A 145 -10.79 13.83 -1.25
N GLU A 146 -9.49 14.02 -1.47
CA GLU A 146 -8.69 13.04 -2.20
C GLU A 146 -8.58 11.69 -1.48
N ILE A 147 -8.38 11.71 -0.16
CA ILE A 147 -8.12 10.50 0.64
C ILE A 147 -9.44 9.78 1.00
N THR A 148 -10.36 10.52 1.61
CA THR A 148 -11.55 9.94 2.25
C THR A 148 -12.65 9.64 1.23
N ASP A 149 -12.76 10.42 0.17
CA ASP A 149 -13.75 10.13 -0.88
C ASP A 149 -13.35 8.85 -1.62
N MET A 150 -12.07 8.60 -1.88
CA MET A 150 -11.62 7.35 -2.49
C MET A 150 -11.99 6.13 -1.63
N LYS A 151 -11.78 6.23 -0.31
CA LYS A 151 -12.23 5.21 0.64
C LYS A 151 -13.74 5.01 0.60
N THR A 152 -14.51 6.10 0.56
CA THR A 152 -15.97 6.06 0.46
C THR A 152 -16.42 5.37 -0.84
N MET A 153 -15.78 5.66 -1.96
CA MET A 153 -16.07 5.02 -3.25
C MET A 153 -15.77 3.51 -3.25
N LEU A 154 -14.67 3.08 -2.63
CA LEU A 154 -14.36 1.65 -2.49
C LEU A 154 -15.41 0.91 -1.66
N ILE A 155 -15.92 1.53 -0.59
CA ILE A 155 -17.01 0.97 0.22
C ILE A 155 -18.30 0.89 -0.61
N ASN A 156 -18.68 2.00 -1.24
CA ASN A 156 -19.98 2.12 -1.89
C ASN A 156 -20.08 1.32 -3.19
N TYR A 157 -19.01 1.33 -4.00
CA TYR A 157 -19.02 0.76 -5.35
C TYR A 157 -18.24 -0.54 -5.47
N GLY A 158 -17.19 -0.69 -4.65
CA GLY A 158 -16.38 -1.91 -4.56
C GLY A 158 -16.80 -2.87 -3.46
N LYS A 159 -17.73 -2.50 -2.56
CA LYS A 159 -18.26 -3.35 -1.49
C LYS A 159 -17.19 -3.94 -0.57
N ILE A 160 -16.10 -3.18 -0.40
CA ILE A 160 -15.04 -3.50 0.54
C ILE A 160 -15.42 -2.93 1.91
N PRO A 161 -15.34 -3.72 3.00
CA PRO A 161 -15.60 -3.23 4.34
C PRO A 161 -14.70 -2.04 4.72
N ALA A 162 -15.26 -1.05 5.40
CA ALA A 162 -14.56 0.20 5.72
C ALA A 162 -13.33 0.02 6.63
N ASP A 163 -13.35 -1.03 7.46
CA ASP A 163 -12.28 -1.44 8.37
C ASP A 163 -11.13 -2.18 7.67
N GLU A 164 -11.32 -2.62 6.42
CA GLU A 164 -10.29 -3.26 5.60
C GLU A 164 -9.49 -2.22 4.78
N ILE A 165 -10.04 -1.02 4.56
CA ILE A 165 -9.38 0.06 3.83
C ILE A 165 -8.60 0.94 4.80
N VAL A 166 -7.36 0.53 5.08
CA VAL A 166 -6.54 1.12 6.15
C VAL A 166 -5.25 1.81 5.67
N GLY A 167 -4.86 1.57 4.42
CA GLY A 167 -3.63 2.11 3.84
C GLY A 167 -3.84 3.28 2.89
N PHE A 168 -2.83 4.12 2.81
CA PHE A 168 -2.74 5.20 1.84
C PHE A 168 -1.34 5.29 1.24
N ARG A 169 -1.30 5.61 -0.05
CA ARG A 169 -0.12 6.11 -0.74
C ARG A 169 -0.51 7.38 -1.50
N VAL A 170 0.28 8.43 -1.39
CA VAL A 170 0.06 9.68 -2.11
C VAL A 170 0.56 9.56 -3.56
N PRO A 171 -0.17 10.11 -4.55
CA PRO A 171 0.31 10.23 -5.92
C PRO A 171 1.69 10.88 -6.01
N PHE A 172 2.53 10.35 -6.90
CA PHE A 172 3.89 10.82 -7.16
C PHE A 172 4.83 10.81 -5.95
N LEU A 173 4.44 10.14 -4.85
CA LEU A 173 5.18 10.11 -3.58
C LEU A 173 5.40 11.52 -2.98
N GLU A 174 4.58 12.50 -3.36
CA GLU A 174 4.62 13.88 -2.87
C GLU A 174 4.01 13.97 -1.46
N VAL A 175 4.78 13.53 -0.46
CA VAL A 175 4.36 13.53 0.96
C VAL A 175 3.84 14.91 1.38
N GLY A 176 2.64 14.96 1.93
CA GLY A 176 1.91 16.22 2.18
C GLY A 176 2.11 16.87 3.55
N GLY A 177 3.20 16.54 4.26
CA GLY A 177 3.50 17.07 5.60
C GLY A 177 2.40 16.79 6.63
N ASN A 178 2.34 17.61 7.68
CA ASN A 178 1.41 17.40 8.81
C ASN A 178 -0.06 17.30 8.39
N LEU A 179 -0.50 18.08 7.39
CA LEU A 179 -1.89 18.08 6.94
C LEU A 179 -2.34 16.72 6.38
N MET A 180 -1.48 16.06 5.61
CA MET A 180 -1.78 14.73 5.07
C MET A 180 -1.97 13.72 6.21
N TYR A 181 -1.04 13.68 7.15
CA TYR A 181 -1.10 12.73 8.28
C TYR A 181 -2.21 13.04 9.28
N GLU A 182 -2.57 14.32 9.46
CA GLU A 182 -3.74 14.74 10.24
C GLU A 182 -5.02 14.15 9.63
N VAL A 183 -5.21 14.31 8.31
CA VAL A 183 -6.37 13.76 7.60
C VAL A 183 -6.39 12.24 7.65
N LEU A 184 -5.26 11.57 7.45
CA LEU A 184 -5.18 10.10 7.55
C LEU A 184 -5.63 9.62 8.95
N LEU A 185 -5.09 10.24 10.00
CA LEU A 185 -5.37 9.86 11.38
C LEU A 185 -6.84 10.09 11.75
N GLU A 186 -7.39 11.26 11.42
CA GLU A 186 -8.78 11.62 11.70
C GLU A 186 -9.78 10.71 10.99
N ASN A 187 -9.43 10.17 9.82
CA ASN A 187 -10.30 9.33 8.99
C ASN A 187 -10.01 7.82 9.12
N GLY A 188 -9.27 7.44 10.17
CA GLY A 188 -9.11 6.05 10.58
C GLY A 188 -8.18 5.22 9.70
N PHE A 189 -7.33 5.85 8.89
CA PHE A 189 -6.21 5.16 8.26
C PHE A 189 -5.20 4.73 9.32
N LYS A 190 -4.52 3.61 9.05
CA LYS A 190 -3.56 3.00 9.98
C LYS A 190 -2.13 3.28 9.57
N TYR A 191 -1.88 3.42 8.27
CA TYR A 191 -0.54 3.63 7.77
C TYR A 191 -0.48 4.45 6.48
N ASP A 192 0.65 5.09 6.31
CA ASP A 192 1.15 5.66 5.05
C ASP A 192 2.27 4.77 4.48
N CYS A 193 2.30 4.62 3.16
CA CYS A 193 3.44 4.05 2.44
C CYS A 193 3.84 4.93 1.28
N SER A 194 4.12 6.20 1.55
CA SER A 194 4.42 7.21 0.53
C SER A 194 5.86 7.70 0.57
N TRP A 195 6.54 7.57 1.72
CA TRP A 195 7.76 8.31 2.02
C TRP A 195 9.01 7.50 1.67
N PRO A 196 9.78 7.89 0.63
CA PRO A 196 11.01 7.22 0.29
C PRO A 196 12.18 7.57 1.20
N SER A 197 13.15 6.66 1.30
CA SER A 197 14.40 6.88 2.03
C SER A 197 15.58 6.39 1.19
N LEU A 198 16.56 7.28 1.01
CA LEU A 198 17.86 6.94 0.44
C LEU A 198 18.87 6.69 1.56
N LYS A 199 18.90 7.59 2.54
CA LYS A 199 19.88 7.59 3.63
C LYS A 199 19.81 6.33 4.50
N TYR A 200 18.62 5.76 4.66
CA TYR A 200 18.38 4.53 5.42
C TYR A 200 18.03 3.36 4.51
N THR A 201 18.92 3.08 3.56
CA THR A 201 18.92 1.87 2.73
C THR A 201 20.10 0.98 3.12
N PRO A 202 20.08 -0.33 2.79
CA PRO A 202 21.18 -1.23 3.16
C PRO A 202 22.41 -1.09 2.26
N TRP A 203 22.40 -0.19 1.28
CA TRP A 203 23.45 -0.07 0.25
C TRP A 203 24.04 1.34 0.15
N TYR A 204 23.29 2.39 0.49
CA TYR A 204 23.77 3.75 0.37
C TYR A 204 24.79 4.09 1.47
N THR A 205 25.87 4.76 1.09
CA THR A 205 26.92 5.21 2.01
C THR A 205 27.26 6.67 1.77
N GLU A 206 27.22 7.51 2.80
CA GLU A 206 27.76 8.86 2.73
C GLU A 206 29.31 8.81 2.78
N PHE A 207 29.97 9.34 1.75
CA PHE A 207 31.42 9.63 1.70
C PHE A 207 32.37 8.58 2.33
N GLY A 208 32.30 7.33 1.89
CA GLY A 208 33.21 6.27 2.33
C GLY A 208 32.96 5.75 3.75
N GLY A 209 31.78 6.05 4.32
CA GLY A 209 31.26 5.39 5.51
C GLY A 209 30.59 4.05 5.20
N GLU A 210 29.96 3.48 6.21
CA GLU A 210 29.13 2.28 6.11
C GLU A 210 27.64 2.67 6.03
N PRO A 211 26.75 1.81 5.48
CA PRO A 211 25.32 2.05 5.51
C PRO A 211 24.81 2.23 6.94
N LEU A 212 23.86 3.14 7.14
CA LEU A 212 23.29 3.41 8.47
C LEU A 212 22.35 2.31 8.98
N GLY A 213 22.07 1.32 8.12
CA GLY A 213 20.98 0.37 8.29
C GLY A 213 19.69 0.87 7.63
N THR A 214 18.73 -0.03 7.56
CA THR A 214 17.49 0.13 6.82
C THR A 214 16.33 0.35 7.77
N LEU A 215 15.50 1.35 7.51
CA LEU A 215 14.35 1.62 8.39
C LEU A 215 13.34 0.47 8.34
N TRP A 216 12.95 -0.01 9.51
CA TRP A 216 11.73 -0.80 9.69
C TRP A 216 10.52 0.12 9.80
N PRO A 217 9.28 -0.38 9.56
CA PRO A 217 8.07 0.38 9.82
C PRO A 217 8.05 0.92 11.24
N TYR A 218 7.55 2.15 11.38
CA TYR A 218 7.56 2.90 12.62
C TYR A 218 6.29 3.75 12.74
N THR A 219 6.07 4.36 13.90
CA THR A 219 4.94 5.27 14.12
C THR A 219 5.41 6.71 14.28
N LEU A 220 4.51 7.64 13.96
CA LEU A 220 4.73 9.09 14.09
C LEU A 220 4.36 9.62 15.48
N ASP A 221 4.38 8.78 16.52
CA ASP A 221 4.29 9.24 17.91
C ASP A 221 5.46 10.18 18.27
N TYR A 222 6.62 9.96 17.66
CA TYR A 222 7.85 10.72 17.85
C TYR A 222 8.42 11.23 16.51
N MET A 223 9.32 12.21 16.60
CA MET A 223 10.01 12.78 15.45
C MET A 223 10.77 11.68 14.68
N SER A 224 10.47 11.54 13.39
CA SER A 224 11.13 10.56 12.53
C SER A 224 12.56 10.98 12.19
N ILE A 225 13.47 10.00 12.18
CA ILE A 225 14.84 10.16 11.69
C ILE A 225 14.94 10.07 10.17
N GLN A 226 13.89 9.61 9.48
CA GLN A 226 13.89 9.41 8.04
C GLN A 226 14.23 10.71 7.29
N ASP A 227 15.06 10.56 6.25
CA ASP A 227 15.46 11.63 5.35
C ASP A 227 14.29 12.13 4.52
N GLN A 228 14.32 13.42 4.16
CA GLN A 228 13.31 14.01 3.29
C GLN A 228 13.80 13.94 1.84
N THR A 229 13.10 13.16 1.02
CA THR A 229 13.42 12.93 -0.39
C THR A 229 12.45 13.69 -1.29
N VAL A 230 11.16 13.33 -1.24
CA VAL A 230 10.07 13.93 -2.04
C VAL A 230 8.99 14.47 -1.12
N GLY A 231 8.40 15.62 -1.49
CA GLY A 231 7.40 16.30 -0.68
C GLY A 231 7.95 16.90 0.61
N THR A 232 7.05 17.07 1.58
CA THR A 232 7.32 17.63 2.91
C THR A 232 7.08 16.57 3.96
N LYS A 233 8.08 16.29 4.80
CA LYS A 233 7.93 15.32 5.89
C LYS A 233 7.06 15.87 7.03
N PRO A 234 6.34 15.01 7.77
CA PRO A 234 5.67 15.44 8.99
C PRO A 234 6.68 15.81 10.08
N THR A 235 6.33 16.82 10.87
CA THR A 235 7.07 17.27 12.06
C THR A 235 6.28 17.09 13.35
N ASP A 236 4.96 16.95 13.24
CA ASP A 236 4.06 16.84 14.39
C ASP A 236 3.88 15.39 14.82
N SER A 237 3.35 15.19 16.04
CA SER A 237 3.09 13.84 16.55
C SER A 237 1.70 13.36 16.13
N PHE A 238 1.67 12.21 15.46
CA PHE A 238 0.48 11.49 15.02
C PHE A 238 0.47 10.10 15.68
N PRO A 239 -0.06 9.99 16.91
CA PRO A 239 0.02 8.75 17.68
C PRO A 239 -0.60 7.56 16.95
N ASN A 240 0.12 6.43 16.92
CA ASN A 240 -0.29 5.19 16.25
C ASN A 240 -0.54 5.32 14.73
N MET A 241 -0.08 6.40 14.08
CA MET A 241 0.01 6.49 12.62
C MET A 241 1.29 5.83 12.16
N TRP A 242 1.17 4.70 11.46
CA TRP A 242 2.33 3.96 10.96
C TRP A 242 2.85 4.57 9.65
N VAL A 243 4.16 4.49 9.46
CA VAL A 243 4.84 4.72 8.19
C VAL A 243 5.52 3.41 7.82
N ASN A 244 5.18 2.87 6.65
CA ASN A 244 5.99 1.86 5.98
C ASN A 244 6.97 2.58 5.03
N PRO A 245 8.24 2.79 5.44
CA PRO A 245 9.20 3.53 4.63
C PRO A 245 9.44 2.83 3.31
N MET A 246 9.55 3.60 2.23
CA MET A 246 9.92 3.08 0.92
C MET A 246 11.43 3.19 0.76
N THR A 247 12.16 2.13 1.06
CA THR A 247 13.62 2.13 0.96
C THR A 247 14.02 2.05 -0.51
N ASP A 248 14.79 3.03 -0.98
CA ASP A 248 15.19 3.10 -2.38
C ASP A 248 16.01 1.87 -2.78
N MET A 249 15.73 1.35 -3.97
CA MET A 249 16.56 0.34 -4.63
C MET A 249 17.78 1.00 -5.25
N GLN A 250 18.85 0.22 -5.41
CA GLN A 250 19.96 0.55 -6.28
C GLN A 250 19.70 -0.03 -7.68
N ASP A 251 19.59 0.83 -8.68
CA ASP A 251 19.43 0.46 -10.09
C ASP A 251 20.71 -0.19 -10.67
N ASN A 252 20.67 -0.62 -11.94
CA ASN A 252 21.80 -1.30 -12.58
C ASN A 252 22.98 -0.36 -12.88
N ARG A 253 22.81 0.96 -12.76
CA ARG A 253 23.87 1.97 -12.87
C ARG A 253 24.45 2.34 -11.50
N GLY A 254 23.85 1.86 -10.41
CA GLY A 254 24.24 2.20 -9.04
C GLY A 254 23.53 3.43 -8.47
N VAL A 255 22.42 3.87 -9.09
CA VAL A 255 21.64 5.06 -8.71
C VAL A 255 20.35 4.64 -7.99
N GLU A 256 19.86 5.49 -7.10
CA GLU A 256 18.63 5.27 -6.35
C GLU A 256 17.36 5.28 -7.21
N CYS A 257 16.39 4.44 -6.84
CA CYS A 257 15.05 4.44 -7.39
C CYS A 257 14.03 3.98 -6.31
N PRO A 258 13.02 4.80 -5.98
CA PRO A 258 12.02 4.45 -4.96
C PRO A 258 10.96 3.45 -5.46
N MET A 259 10.77 3.38 -6.78
CA MET A 259 9.85 2.47 -7.46
C MET A 259 10.62 1.64 -8.49
N LEU A 260 10.21 0.38 -8.69
CA LEU A 260 10.88 -0.56 -9.59
C LEU A 260 10.90 -0.06 -11.04
N ASP A 261 9.83 0.61 -11.45
CA ASP A 261 9.67 1.15 -12.79
C ASP A 261 10.37 2.49 -13.03
N GLN A 262 10.96 3.05 -11.97
CA GLN A 262 11.88 4.18 -12.04
C GLN A 262 13.35 3.73 -12.02
N CYS A 263 13.63 2.47 -11.69
CA CYS A 263 14.96 1.90 -11.83
C CYS A 263 15.29 1.72 -13.31
N VAL A 264 16.53 2.06 -13.68
CA VAL A 264 16.99 1.92 -15.06
C VAL A 264 18.33 1.21 -15.13
N SER A 265 18.73 0.83 -16.34
CA SER A 265 20.03 0.24 -16.64
C SER A 265 20.80 1.08 -17.65
N ALA A 266 22.06 0.72 -17.88
CA ALA A 266 22.71 1.13 -19.12
C ALA A 266 22.00 0.44 -20.30
N GLU A 267 21.98 1.11 -21.45
CA GLU A 267 21.62 0.50 -22.75
C GLU A 267 20.29 -0.27 -22.80
N ASP A 268 19.28 0.11 -22.00
CA ASP A 268 17.95 -0.51 -21.96
C ASP A 268 17.97 -2.04 -21.68
N GLU A 269 18.96 -2.51 -20.90
CA GLU A 269 19.06 -3.92 -20.47
C GLU A 269 17.82 -4.43 -19.70
N LEU A 270 17.11 -3.57 -18.95
CA LEU A 270 15.87 -3.97 -18.25
C LEU A 270 14.70 -4.25 -19.21
N GLU A 271 14.80 -3.84 -20.46
CA GLU A 271 13.86 -4.09 -21.54
C GLU A 271 14.30 -5.26 -22.44
N THR A 272 15.57 -5.66 -22.37
CA THR A 272 16.18 -6.59 -23.33
C THR A 272 16.78 -7.86 -22.71
N SER A 273 17.01 -7.92 -21.40
CA SER A 273 17.53 -9.10 -20.69
C SER A 273 16.78 -9.41 -19.39
N ALA A 274 16.20 -10.61 -19.33
CA ALA A 274 15.54 -11.12 -18.12
C ALA A 274 16.55 -11.32 -16.97
N GLU A 275 17.79 -11.66 -17.30
CA GLU A 275 18.89 -11.76 -16.35
C GLU A 275 19.25 -10.40 -15.74
N ALA A 276 19.24 -9.32 -16.51
CA ALA A 276 19.49 -7.97 -15.98
C ALA A 276 18.39 -7.53 -14.99
N VAL A 277 17.15 -7.92 -15.24
CA VAL A 277 16.01 -7.73 -14.32
C VAL A 277 16.19 -8.59 -13.05
N LEU A 278 16.56 -9.87 -13.20
CA LEU A 278 16.87 -10.73 -12.05
C LEU A 278 18.02 -10.14 -11.22
N ASP A 279 19.07 -9.64 -11.86
CA ASP A 279 20.24 -9.07 -11.19
C ASP A 279 19.90 -7.83 -10.38
N LEU A 280 19.06 -6.93 -10.91
CA LEU A 280 18.51 -5.79 -10.19
C LEU A 280 17.79 -6.24 -8.92
N LEU A 281 16.81 -7.14 -9.06
CA LEU A 281 15.95 -7.58 -7.95
C LEU A 281 16.74 -8.39 -6.91
N ARG A 282 17.59 -9.31 -7.36
CA ARG A 282 18.42 -10.17 -6.51
C ARG A 282 19.44 -9.38 -5.72
N ARG A 283 20.09 -8.38 -6.32
CA ARG A 283 21.09 -7.55 -5.63
C ARG A 283 20.45 -6.81 -4.47
N ASN A 284 19.34 -6.13 -4.73
CA ASN A 284 18.61 -5.38 -3.71
C ASN A 284 18.02 -6.32 -2.64
N PHE A 285 17.38 -7.42 -3.02
CA PHE A 285 16.92 -8.40 -2.04
C PHE A 285 18.05 -8.90 -1.11
N ASN A 286 19.23 -9.19 -1.68
CA ASN A 286 20.34 -9.74 -0.91
C ASN A 286 20.90 -8.75 0.12
N THR A 287 20.91 -7.44 -0.16
CA THR A 287 21.37 -6.45 0.82
C THR A 287 20.44 -6.39 2.03
N HIS A 288 19.13 -6.55 1.84
CA HIS A 288 18.17 -6.71 2.94
C HIS A 288 18.32 -8.06 3.65
N PHE A 289 18.35 -9.18 2.91
CA PHE A 289 18.34 -10.54 3.45
C PHE A 289 19.60 -10.89 4.26
N TYR A 290 20.77 -10.43 3.82
CA TYR A 290 22.02 -10.62 4.56
C TYR A 290 22.36 -9.44 5.50
N GLY A 291 21.61 -8.34 5.41
CA GLY A 291 21.76 -7.13 6.22
C GLY A 291 20.98 -7.20 7.54
N ASP A 292 20.00 -6.32 7.73
CA ASP A 292 19.18 -6.19 8.95
C ASP A 292 17.78 -6.81 8.82
N ARG A 293 17.49 -7.48 7.69
CA ARG A 293 16.19 -8.10 7.35
C ARG A 293 15.04 -7.11 7.24
N ALA A 294 15.30 -5.81 7.19
CA ALA A 294 14.26 -4.84 6.94
C ALA A 294 13.48 -5.20 5.66
N PRO A 295 12.18 -4.89 5.60
CA PRO A 295 11.34 -5.32 4.48
C PRO A 295 11.88 -4.82 3.15
N PHE A 296 11.96 -5.73 2.17
CA PHE A 296 12.34 -5.37 0.81
C PHE A 296 11.09 -4.96 0.03
N GLY A 297 10.93 -3.65 -0.21
CA GLY A 297 9.81 -3.09 -0.94
C GLY A 297 9.97 -3.21 -2.45
N LEU A 298 8.97 -3.80 -3.12
CA LEU A 298 8.82 -3.84 -4.57
C LEU A 298 7.53 -3.10 -4.93
N TYR A 299 7.68 -1.81 -5.17
CA TYR A 299 6.59 -0.89 -5.51
C TYR A 299 6.66 -0.59 -7.00
N THR A 300 5.56 -0.75 -7.74
CA THR A 300 5.59 -0.62 -9.20
C THR A 300 4.20 -0.34 -9.76
N HIS A 301 4.14 -0.02 -11.06
CA HIS A 301 2.91 0.01 -11.83
C HIS A 301 2.87 -1.19 -12.77
N HIS A 302 1.66 -1.68 -13.10
CA HIS A 302 1.52 -2.74 -14.09
C HIS A 302 2.09 -2.35 -15.47
N SER A 303 2.13 -1.05 -15.79
CA SER A 303 2.70 -0.53 -17.04
C SER A 303 4.16 -0.93 -17.26
N TRP A 304 4.92 -1.17 -16.20
CA TRP A 304 6.29 -1.67 -16.30
C TRP A 304 6.36 -3.04 -16.98
N PHE A 305 5.32 -3.86 -16.79
CA PHE A 305 5.19 -5.17 -17.42
C PHE A 305 4.52 -5.09 -18.82
N LEU A 306 3.92 -3.95 -19.20
CA LEU A 306 3.20 -3.82 -20.48
C LEU A 306 4.10 -3.74 -21.70
N THR A 307 5.32 -3.17 -21.59
CA THR A 307 6.24 -2.89 -22.71
C THR A 307 6.53 -4.12 -23.57
N ASP A 308 6.38 -5.28 -22.96
CA ASP A 308 6.58 -6.63 -23.45
C ASP A 308 5.45 -7.14 -24.39
N THR A 309 4.19 -6.75 -24.15
CA THR A 309 3.02 -7.32 -24.84
C THR A 309 2.77 -6.84 -26.28
N LEU A 310 3.29 -5.67 -26.66
CA LEU A 310 3.13 -5.12 -28.02
C LEU A 310 4.13 -5.68 -29.03
N ASN A 311 5.24 -6.27 -28.55
CA ASN A 311 6.35 -6.79 -29.36
C ASN A 311 6.62 -8.30 -29.16
N ASN A 312 5.79 -9.01 -28.36
CA ASN A 312 6.04 -10.40 -27.92
C ASN A 312 7.39 -10.58 -27.18
N VAL A 313 7.86 -9.54 -26.51
CA VAL A 313 9.00 -9.65 -25.59
C VAL A 313 8.39 -9.91 -24.20
N THR A 314 9.01 -10.69 -23.33
CA THR A 314 8.49 -10.97 -21.97
C THR A 314 9.58 -10.74 -20.94
N VAL A 315 10.57 -9.92 -21.26
CA VAL A 315 11.83 -9.79 -20.51
C VAL A 315 11.59 -9.43 -19.04
N ARG A 316 10.74 -8.44 -18.77
CA ARG A 316 10.49 -7.97 -17.39
C ARG A 316 9.65 -8.98 -16.63
N HIS A 317 8.68 -9.60 -17.31
CA HIS A 317 7.91 -10.70 -16.74
C HIS A 317 8.80 -11.90 -16.38
N ASP A 318 9.68 -12.31 -17.28
CA ASP A 318 10.53 -13.49 -17.13
C ASP A 318 11.57 -13.26 -16.05
N GLY A 319 12.23 -12.09 -16.04
CA GLY A 319 13.19 -11.74 -15.00
C GLY A 319 12.55 -11.63 -13.61
N PHE A 320 11.33 -11.07 -13.53
CA PHE A 320 10.57 -11.04 -12.29
C PHE A 320 10.18 -12.46 -11.83
N GLN A 321 9.76 -13.33 -12.75
CA GLN A 321 9.46 -14.73 -12.43
C GLN A 321 10.71 -15.49 -11.96
N MET A 322 11.87 -15.27 -12.60
CA MET A 322 13.15 -15.80 -12.15
C MET A 322 13.49 -15.34 -10.73
N PHE A 323 13.18 -14.09 -10.38
CA PHE A 323 13.36 -13.58 -9.02
C PHE A 323 12.42 -14.27 -8.02
N LEU A 324 11.14 -14.45 -8.34
CA LEU A 324 10.22 -15.22 -7.49
C LEU A 324 10.69 -16.66 -7.29
N ASP A 325 11.24 -17.29 -8.32
CA ASP A 325 11.83 -18.63 -8.23
C ASP A 325 13.10 -18.64 -7.36
N TYR A 326 13.91 -17.59 -7.43
CA TYR A 326 15.05 -17.40 -6.53
C TYR A 326 14.62 -17.31 -5.06
N LEU A 327 13.55 -16.56 -4.76
CA LEU A 327 13.02 -16.42 -3.40
C LEU A 327 12.58 -17.76 -2.79
N LYS A 328 12.10 -18.72 -3.59
CA LYS A 328 11.69 -20.06 -3.12
C LYS A 328 12.82 -20.85 -2.48
N SER A 329 14.08 -20.50 -2.73
CA SER A 329 15.24 -21.13 -2.10
C SER A 329 15.45 -20.71 -0.63
N PHE A 330 14.68 -19.74 -0.14
CA PHE A 330 14.82 -19.18 1.20
C PHE A 330 13.56 -19.44 2.05
N PRO A 331 13.57 -20.41 2.98
CA PRO A 331 12.39 -20.72 3.81
C PRO A 331 12.01 -19.62 4.80
N GLN A 332 12.87 -18.61 4.98
CA GLN A 332 12.62 -17.43 5.82
C GLN A 332 11.92 -16.29 5.09
N VAL A 333 11.70 -16.39 3.77
CA VAL A 333 11.15 -15.29 2.96
C VAL A 333 9.64 -15.41 2.83
N TYR A 334 8.94 -14.31 3.11
CA TYR A 334 7.50 -14.20 2.96
C TYR A 334 7.16 -12.97 2.12
N ILE A 335 6.43 -13.17 1.02
CA ILE A 335 5.84 -12.09 0.24
C ILE A 335 4.46 -11.76 0.83
N VAL A 336 4.34 -10.54 1.35
CA VAL A 336 3.18 -10.09 2.16
C VAL A 336 2.68 -8.74 1.68
N ASN A 337 1.43 -8.41 2.03
CA ASN A 337 0.94 -7.04 1.86
C ASN A 337 1.45 -6.13 3.00
N VAL A 338 1.28 -4.81 2.86
CA VAL A 338 1.82 -3.82 3.82
C VAL A 338 1.16 -3.98 5.19
N HIS A 339 -0.15 -4.22 5.23
CA HIS A 339 -0.87 -4.40 6.50
C HIS A 339 -0.36 -5.63 7.28
N GLN A 340 -0.12 -6.75 6.62
CA GLN A 340 0.44 -7.96 7.23
C GLN A 340 1.85 -7.72 7.78
N LEU A 341 2.69 -6.97 7.05
CA LEU A 341 3.98 -6.54 7.55
C LEU A 341 3.82 -5.72 8.83
N ILE A 342 2.96 -4.71 8.83
CA ILE A 342 2.74 -3.86 10.02
C ILE A 342 2.22 -4.69 11.18
N GLN A 343 1.30 -5.64 10.96
CA GLN A 343 0.81 -6.55 12.00
C GLN A 343 1.95 -7.39 12.61
N TRP A 344 2.92 -7.83 11.80
CA TRP A 344 4.12 -8.51 12.32
C TRP A 344 5.00 -7.54 13.10
N VAL A 345 5.22 -6.31 12.63
CA VAL A 345 6.02 -5.30 13.38
C VAL A 345 5.39 -4.97 14.73
N GLN A 346 4.06 -4.94 14.80
CA GLN A 346 3.31 -4.73 16.05
C GLN A 346 3.45 -5.90 17.02
N ASN A 347 3.51 -7.14 16.52
CA ASN A 347 3.55 -8.36 17.31
C ASN A 347 4.59 -9.33 16.73
N PRO A 348 5.89 -9.01 16.85
CA PRO A 348 6.93 -9.70 16.13
C PRO A 348 7.07 -11.13 16.66
N VAL A 349 7.09 -12.09 15.75
CA VAL A 349 7.31 -13.51 16.03
C VAL A 349 8.55 -14.02 15.31
N ASP A 350 9.24 -14.97 15.94
CA ASP A 350 10.38 -15.68 15.35
C ASP A 350 9.95 -16.36 14.04
N VAL A 351 10.84 -16.38 13.04
CA VAL A 351 10.63 -17.06 11.76
C VAL A 351 10.25 -18.53 11.91
N ALA A 352 10.69 -19.21 12.98
CA ALA A 352 10.27 -20.58 13.28
C ALA A 352 8.77 -20.70 13.58
N ASN A 353 8.14 -19.64 14.08
CA ASN A 353 6.73 -19.59 14.48
C ASN A 353 5.85 -18.80 13.50
N ILE A 354 6.43 -18.21 12.45
CA ILE A 354 5.70 -17.32 11.53
C ILE A 354 4.58 -18.05 10.76
N ALA A 355 4.71 -19.36 10.54
CA ALA A 355 3.67 -20.16 9.90
C ALA A 355 2.38 -20.23 10.75
N GLU A 356 2.49 -20.06 12.07
CA GLU A 356 1.35 -20.03 13.00
C GLU A 356 0.84 -18.60 13.24
N PHE A 357 1.53 -17.57 12.74
CA PHE A 357 1.15 -16.19 12.92
C PHE A 357 -0.17 -15.90 12.19
N GLY A 358 -1.24 -15.67 12.96
CA GLY A 358 -2.62 -15.51 12.47
C GLY A 358 -2.75 -14.68 11.19
N PRO A 359 -2.18 -13.46 11.13
CA PRO A 359 -2.21 -12.62 9.93
C PRO A 359 -1.67 -13.22 8.64
N LEU A 360 -0.75 -14.20 8.72
CA LEU A 360 -0.12 -14.85 7.57
C LEU A 360 -0.66 -16.26 7.32
N GLN A 361 -1.62 -16.73 8.12
CA GLN A 361 -2.26 -18.02 7.89
C GLN A 361 -3.08 -17.99 6.61
N CYS A 362 -3.21 -19.16 5.99
CA CYS A 362 -3.98 -19.30 4.76
C CYS A 362 -5.45 -19.02 5.07
N GLY A 363 -6.00 -18.00 4.41
CA GLY A 363 -7.42 -17.70 4.45
C GLY A 363 -8.20 -18.48 3.40
N ASN A 364 -9.48 -18.72 3.67
CA ASN A 364 -10.44 -18.96 2.61
C ASN A 364 -10.67 -17.66 1.82
N MET A 365 -11.19 -17.78 0.60
CA MET A 365 -11.68 -16.63 -0.14
C MET A 365 -12.70 -15.85 0.71
N LEU A 366 -12.53 -14.53 0.82
CA LEU A 366 -13.44 -13.70 1.62
C LEU A 366 -14.85 -13.66 0.99
N PRO A 367 -15.88 -13.32 1.78
CA PRO A 367 -17.26 -13.29 1.32
C PRO A 367 -17.47 -12.48 0.04
N ASP A 368 -18.39 -12.93 -0.81
CA ASP A 368 -18.74 -12.22 -2.02
C ASP A 368 -19.89 -11.25 -1.78
N MET A 369 -19.58 -9.96 -1.76
CA MET A 369 -20.55 -8.86 -1.73
C MET A 369 -20.71 -8.17 -3.09
N CYS A 370 -20.16 -8.76 -4.17
CA CYS A 370 -20.09 -8.20 -5.52
C CYS A 370 -20.39 -9.29 -6.55
N ALA A 371 -21.56 -9.91 -6.42
CA ALA A 371 -21.92 -11.04 -7.28
C ALA A 371 -22.00 -10.60 -8.74
N GLU A 372 -21.45 -11.40 -9.66
CA GLU A 372 -21.36 -11.03 -11.08
C GLU A 372 -22.73 -10.72 -11.72
N ALA A 373 -23.80 -11.35 -11.22
CA ALA A 373 -25.17 -11.12 -11.67
C ALA A 373 -25.71 -9.72 -11.32
N ASP A 374 -25.14 -9.07 -10.30
CA ASP A 374 -25.54 -7.76 -9.79
C ASP A 374 -24.64 -6.62 -10.31
N ASN A 375 -23.52 -6.96 -10.95
CA ASN A 375 -22.57 -6.00 -11.51
C ASN A 375 -23.22 -5.10 -12.56
N ILE A 376 -22.94 -3.80 -12.49
CA ILE A 376 -23.53 -2.79 -13.36
C ILE A 376 -22.42 -1.95 -14.00
N ASN A 377 -22.58 -1.65 -15.30
CA ASN A 377 -21.68 -0.75 -16.03
C ASN A 377 -22.39 0.59 -16.25
N CYS A 378 -21.95 1.60 -15.52
CA CYS A 378 -22.50 2.94 -15.55
C CYS A 378 -21.82 3.79 -16.61
N VAL A 379 -22.63 4.53 -17.37
CA VAL A 379 -22.15 5.35 -18.50
C VAL A 379 -22.41 6.82 -18.21
N TYR A 380 -21.37 7.63 -18.27
CA TYR A 380 -21.41 9.07 -18.00
C TYR A 380 -20.90 9.85 -19.21
N ASN A 381 -21.71 10.76 -19.75
CA ASN A 381 -21.42 11.47 -21.01
C ASN A 381 -21.46 13.00 -20.88
N GLU A 382 -21.85 13.53 -19.71
CA GLU A 382 -22.08 14.97 -19.53
C GLU A 382 -21.53 15.41 -18.17
N SER A 383 -21.02 16.65 -18.12
CA SER A 383 -20.50 17.29 -16.89
C SER A 383 -19.43 16.47 -16.16
N LEU A 384 -18.54 15.81 -16.91
CA LEU A 384 -17.43 15.06 -16.35
C LEU A 384 -16.39 16.01 -15.72
N PRO A 385 -15.86 15.67 -14.53
CA PRO A 385 -14.81 16.44 -13.86
C PRO A 385 -13.41 16.19 -14.44
N ILE A 386 -13.32 15.33 -15.46
CA ILE A 386 -12.11 14.94 -16.18
C ILE A 386 -12.25 15.27 -17.66
N ASP A 387 -11.13 15.40 -18.36
CA ASP A 387 -11.09 15.73 -19.80
C ASP A 387 -11.35 14.47 -20.67
N GLN A 388 -12.53 13.88 -20.46
CA GLN A 388 -13.03 12.76 -21.26
C GLN A 388 -14.45 13.08 -21.75
N SER A 389 -14.82 12.61 -22.95
CA SER A 389 -16.18 12.79 -23.48
C SER A 389 -17.17 11.77 -22.95
N GLN A 390 -16.67 10.64 -22.46
CA GLN A 390 -17.46 9.55 -21.92
C GLN A 390 -16.62 8.70 -20.96
N VAL A 391 -17.20 8.31 -19.83
CA VAL A 391 -16.58 7.41 -18.85
C VAL A 391 -17.50 6.22 -18.58
N TYR A 392 -16.89 5.05 -18.45
CA TYR A 392 -17.53 3.83 -17.99
C TYR A 392 -17.06 3.51 -16.58
N MET A 393 -17.99 3.27 -15.67
CA MET A 393 -17.68 2.89 -14.28
C MET A 393 -18.42 1.60 -13.95
N LYS A 394 -17.66 0.53 -13.69
CA LYS A 394 -18.23 -0.74 -13.28
C LYS A 394 -18.29 -0.82 -11.77
N ILE A 395 -19.46 -1.14 -11.24
CA ILE A 395 -19.74 -1.24 -9.80
C ILE A 395 -20.36 -2.58 -9.45
N CYS A 396 -20.24 -2.97 -8.19
CA CYS A 396 -20.70 -4.28 -7.70
C CYS A 396 -22.21 -4.47 -7.67
N GLU A 397 -22.97 -3.45 -7.27
CA GLU A 397 -24.44 -3.51 -7.18
C GLU A 397 -25.04 -2.10 -7.07
N GLY A 398 -26.37 -2.01 -7.20
CA GLY A 398 -27.14 -0.79 -6.95
C GLY A 398 -27.33 0.09 -8.19
N PRO A 399 -28.20 1.12 -8.12
CA PRO A 399 -28.37 2.00 -9.26
C PRO A 399 -27.08 2.77 -9.53
N CYS A 400 -26.80 3.05 -10.80
CA CYS A 400 -25.71 3.95 -11.16
C CYS A 400 -25.86 5.30 -10.45
N PRO A 401 -24.78 5.83 -9.83
CA PRO A 401 -24.77 7.19 -9.31
C PRO A 401 -25.23 8.20 -10.36
N ALA A 402 -25.90 9.25 -9.93
CA ALA A 402 -26.57 10.18 -10.85
C ALA A 402 -25.57 11.04 -11.65
N ALA A 403 -24.38 11.29 -11.09
CA ALA A 403 -23.23 11.92 -11.71
C ALA A 403 -22.00 11.03 -11.51
N TYR A 404 -20.95 11.22 -12.31
CA TYR A 404 -19.68 10.52 -12.10
C TYR A 404 -19.10 10.93 -10.74
N PRO A 405 -18.90 9.99 -9.79
CA PRO A 405 -18.29 10.29 -8.50
C PRO A 405 -16.94 11.00 -8.66
N TRP A 406 -16.62 11.94 -7.77
CA TRP A 406 -15.34 12.65 -7.80
C TRP A 406 -15.01 13.25 -6.44
N THR A 407 -13.90 13.98 -6.35
CA THR A 407 -13.53 14.74 -5.15
C THR A 407 -14.66 15.69 -4.73
N GLY A 408 -14.99 15.69 -3.45
CA GLY A 408 -16.12 16.41 -2.85
C GLY A 408 -17.51 15.88 -3.21
N ASN A 409 -17.63 14.81 -4.01
CA ASN A 409 -18.89 14.17 -4.37
C ASN A 409 -18.73 12.64 -4.55
N PRO A 410 -18.30 11.90 -3.52
CA PRO A 410 -18.07 10.45 -3.61
C PRO A 410 -19.32 9.64 -3.94
N ASP A 411 -20.51 10.15 -3.58
CA ASP A 411 -21.79 9.49 -3.82
C ASP A 411 -22.37 9.77 -5.22
N GLY A 412 -21.73 10.63 -6.02
CA GLY A 412 -22.17 10.96 -7.38
C GLY A 412 -23.57 11.59 -7.43
N VAL A 413 -23.87 12.53 -6.52
CA VAL A 413 -25.16 13.24 -6.48
C VAL A 413 -25.20 14.33 -7.55
N LYS A 414 -26.30 14.41 -8.33
CA LYS A 414 -26.53 15.48 -9.32
C LYS A 414 -26.75 16.83 -8.64
N GLY A 415 -26.21 17.90 -9.22
CA GLY A 415 -26.50 19.27 -8.80
C GLY A 415 -25.67 19.78 -7.61
N MET A 416 -24.72 18.99 -7.09
CA MET A 416 -23.60 19.53 -6.32
C MET A 416 -22.65 20.27 -7.26
N ALA A 417 -23.12 21.42 -7.75
CA ALA A 417 -22.33 22.37 -8.52
C ALA A 417 -21.40 23.11 -7.55
N ASN A 418 -20.17 22.64 -7.39
CA ASN A 418 -19.04 23.47 -6.95
C ASN A 418 -17.71 22.78 -7.24
N PHE A 419 -17.48 22.44 -8.51
CA PHE A 419 -16.12 22.38 -9.01
C PHE A 419 -16.06 23.20 -10.29
N THR A 420 -15.65 24.45 -10.13
CA THR A 420 -15.09 25.21 -11.25
C THR A 420 -13.83 24.46 -11.70
N PRO A 421 -13.76 23.98 -12.95
CA PRO A 421 -12.47 23.78 -13.58
C PRO A 421 -11.90 25.19 -13.66
N GLU A 422 -10.93 25.53 -12.82
CA GLU A 422 -10.19 26.76 -13.02
C GLU A 422 -9.69 26.73 -14.46
N LYS A 423 -10.18 27.70 -15.24
CA LYS A 423 -9.65 28.03 -16.55
C LYS A 423 -8.15 28.22 -16.37
N ILE A 424 -7.37 27.22 -16.76
CA ILE A 424 -5.95 27.40 -17.09
C ILE A 424 -5.94 28.32 -18.32
N ARG A 425 -6.02 29.62 -18.06
CA ARG A 425 -5.70 30.65 -19.04
C ARG A 425 -4.18 30.59 -19.21
N LYS A 426 -3.76 30.18 -20.41
CA LYS A 426 -2.47 30.57 -20.99
C LYS A 426 -2.18 32.03 -20.66
N ILE A 427 -1.11 32.29 -19.91
CA ILE A 427 -0.14 33.36 -20.15
C ILE A 427 1.24 32.79 -19.81
#